data_AF-A0AAV4BVM4-F1
#
_entry.id   AF-A0AAV4BVM4-F1
#
_cell.length_a   1.000
_cell.length_b   1.000
_cell.length_c   1.000
_cell.angle_alpha   90.00
_cell.angle_beta   90.00
_cell.angle_gamma   90.00
#
_symmetry.space_group_name_H-M   'P 1'
#
loop_
_entity.id
_entity.type
_entity.pdbx_description
1 polymer ?
#
loop_
_entity_poly.entity_id
_entity_poly.type
_entity_poly.pdbx_seq_one_letter_code
_entity_poly.pdbx_strand_id
1 'polypeptide(L)'
;MDGEKNEGFAERAKWIKGSKECDMLCRVHADIFHQEKFLINGVSMKLRFVRSKDSFVLLKSDDQAGYKVKLTQASLYVRRCKINPAIVLAHEKALQSGTAKYPLKRVEVKAFSV
;
A
#
# COMPACT_ATOMS: atom_id res chain seq x y z
N MET A 1 -18.95 -22.28 23.63
CA MET A 1 -17.83 -22.39 22.67
C MET A 1 -16.75 -21.49 23.20
N ASP A 2 -15.91 -22.04 24.06
CA ASP A 2 -14.85 -21.31 24.74
C ASP A 2 -13.84 -20.83 23.69
N GLY A 3 -13.86 -19.51 23.45
CA GLY A 3 -13.01 -18.88 22.46
C GLY A 3 -11.56 -19.05 22.85
N GLU A 4 -10.83 -19.82 22.04
CA GLU A 4 -9.38 -19.94 22.17
C GLU A 4 -8.76 -18.55 22.31
N LYS A 5 -7.86 -18.42 23.28
CA LYS A 5 -7.08 -17.19 23.50
C LYS A 5 -6.43 -16.82 22.17
N ASN A 6 -6.72 -15.63 21.64
CA ASN A 6 -6.08 -15.17 20.41
C ASN A 6 -4.59 -14.86 20.69
N GLU A 7 -3.76 -15.89 20.61
CA GLU A 7 -2.32 -15.82 20.90
C GLU A 7 -1.63 -14.81 19.98
N GLY A 8 -2.04 -14.76 18.71
CA GLY A 8 -1.51 -13.79 17.74
C GLY A 8 -1.80 -12.34 18.13
N PHE A 9 -2.98 -12.05 18.71
CA PHE A 9 -3.28 -10.73 19.27
C PHE A 9 -2.37 -10.42 20.46
N ALA A 10 -2.20 -11.36 21.39
CA ALA A 10 -1.36 -11.17 22.57
C ALA A 10 0.10 -10.89 22.20
N GLU A 11 0.66 -11.60 21.21
CA GLU A 11 2.03 -11.35 20.73
C GLU A 11 2.18 -9.98 20.06
N ARG A 12 1.27 -9.61 19.13
CA ARG A 12 1.34 -8.30 18.47
C ARG A 12 1.16 -7.14 19.43
N ALA A 13 0.32 -7.31 20.46
CA ALA A 13 0.14 -6.29 21.50
C ALA A 13 1.44 -6.00 22.27
N LYS A 14 2.34 -6.98 22.40
CA LYS A 14 3.64 -6.78 23.06
C LYS A 14 4.55 -5.82 22.28
N TRP A 15 4.48 -5.81 20.95
CA TRP A 15 5.34 -4.96 20.10
C TRP A 15 5.10 -3.46 20.33
N ILE A 16 3.84 -3.09 20.57
CA ILE A 16 3.40 -1.69 20.74
C ILE A 16 3.07 -1.33 22.20
N LYS A 17 3.36 -2.23 23.15
CA LYS A 17 3.06 -2.03 24.57
C LYS A 17 3.73 -0.77 25.11
N GLY A 18 2.96 0.07 25.78
CA GLY A 18 3.45 1.35 26.30
C GLY A 18 3.51 2.46 25.24
N SER A 19 2.73 2.36 24.17
CA SER A 19 2.72 3.32 23.05
C SER A 19 4.06 3.41 22.32
N LYS A 20 4.80 2.30 22.26
CA LYS A 20 6.02 2.21 21.46
C LYS A 20 5.71 2.41 19.99
N GLU A 21 6.55 3.18 19.31
CA GLU A 21 6.48 3.32 17.86
C GLU A 21 6.89 2.00 17.20
N CYS A 22 6.24 1.68 16.09
CA CYS A 22 6.49 0.48 15.31
C CYS A 22 6.56 0.87 13.85
N ASP A 23 7.68 0.52 13.21
CA ASP A 23 7.87 0.74 11.78
C ASP A 23 7.32 -0.42 10.98
N MET A 24 6.58 -0.09 9.93
CA MET A 24 6.01 -1.06 9.00
C MET A 24 6.45 -0.74 7.59
N LEU A 25 6.91 -1.77 6.87
CA LEU A 25 7.19 -1.70 5.45
C LEU A 25 6.21 -2.61 4.71
N CYS A 26 5.41 -2.02 3.82
CA CYS A 26 4.48 -2.75 2.99
C CYS A 26 4.57 -2.29 1.53
N ARG A 27 4.06 -3.12 0.63
CA ARG A 27 3.84 -2.73 -0.76
C ARG A 27 2.52 -1.98 -0.86
N VAL A 28 2.47 -0.98 -1.74
CA VAL A 28 1.21 -0.33 -2.06
C VAL A 28 0.36 -1.28 -2.89
N HIS A 29 -0.72 -1.78 -2.29
CA HIS A 29 -1.67 -2.67 -2.96
C HIS A 29 -2.59 -1.87 -3.89
N ALA A 30 -2.14 -1.68 -5.12
CA ALA A 30 -2.97 -1.13 -6.21
C ALA A 30 -2.70 -1.91 -7.51
N ASP A 31 -3.73 -2.13 -8.31
CA ASP A 31 -3.68 -2.97 -9.52
C ASP A 31 -2.56 -2.57 -10.50
N ILE A 32 -2.30 -1.27 -10.64
CA ILE A 32 -1.24 -0.73 -11.52
C ILE A 32 0.19 -1.06 -11.04
N PHE A 33 0.37 -1.39 -9.76
CA PHE A 33 1.66 -1.77 -9.19
C PHE A 33 1.90 -3.28 -9.21
N HIS A 34 0.92 -4.07 -9.65
CA HIS A 34 1.04 -5.53 -9.78
C HIS A 34 1.50 -5.98 -11.18
N GLN A 35 1.79 -5.05 -12.09
CA GLN A 35 2.32 -5.36 -13.42
C GLN A 35 3.86 -5.20 -13.46
N GLU A 36 4.51 -5.92 -14.38
CA GLU A 36 5.98 -6.09 -14.38
C GLU A 36 6.74 -4.92 -15.02
N LYS A 37 6.08 -4.07 -15.80
CA LYS A 37 6.68 -2.97 -16.55
C LYS A 37 6.85 -1.73 -15.67
N PHE A 38 8.01 -1.08 -15.79
CA PHE A 38 8.17 0.25 -15.22
C PHE A 38 7.34 1.28 -15.99
N LEU A 39 6.84 2.27 -15.26
CA LEU A 39 6.23 3.43 -15.88
C LEU A 39 7.29 4.24 -16.62
N ILE A 40 6.92 4.73 -17.80
CA ILE A 40 7.79 5.57 -18.62
C ILE A 40 8.06 6.90 -17.93
N ASN A 41 9.19 7.51 -18.29
CA ASN A 41 9.54 8.88 -17.91
C ASN A 41 8.42 9.86 -18.29
N GLY A 42 8.23 10.92 -17.49
CA GLY A 42 7.39 12.06 -17.85
C GLY A 42 5.91 11.89 -17.53
N VAL A 43 5.51 10.75 -16.94
CA VAL A 43 4.13 10.52 -16.51
C VAL A 43 3.95 11.00 -15.07
N SER A 44 3.03 11.94 -14.88
CA SER A 44 2.64 12.39 -13.54
C SER A 44 1.71 11.37 -12.88
N MET A 45 2.06 10.94 -11.67
CA MET A 45 1.22 10.07 -10.84
C MET A 45 0.86 10.76 -9.54
N LYS A 46 -0.41 10.67 -9.16
CA LYS A 46 -0.90 11.14 -7.86
C LYS A 46 -1.42 9.96 -7.05
N LEU A 47 -0.80 9.72 -5.89
CA LEU A 47 -1.25 8.72 -4.93
C LEU A 47 -1.90 9.42 -3.74
N ARG A 48 -3.09 8.95 -3.36
CA ARG A 48 -3.82 9.43 -2.19
C ARG A 48 -4.00 8.25 -1.23
N PHE A 49 -3.37 8.35 -0.07
CA PHE A 49 -3.57 7.41 1.03
C PHE A 49 -4.59 8.00 1.99
N VAL A 50 -5.72 7.32 2.16
CA VAL A 50 -6.78 7.72 3.10
C VAL A 50 -6.78 6.74 4.25
N ARG A 51 -6.60 7.24 5.47
CA ARG A 51 -6.56 6.41 6.67
C ARG A 51 -7.99 6.02 7.08
N SER A 52 -8.20 4.74 7.37
CA SER A 52 -9.43 4.25 7.99
C SER A 52 -9.54 4.71 9.45
N LYS A 53 -10.75 4.65 10.02
CA LYS A 53 -11.03 4.99 11.43
C LYS A 53 -10.28 4.05 12.38
N ASP A 54 -9.87 4.57 13.54
CA ASP A 54 -9.13 3.78 14.56
C ASP A 54 -9.89 2.52 15.00
N SER A 55 -11.21 2.63 15.12
CA SER A 55 -12.10 1.51 15.47
C SER A 55 -12.08 0.35 14.48
N PHE A 56 -11.68 0.60 13.23
CA PHE A 56 -11.55 -0.43 12.20
C PHE A 56 -10.14 -1.03 12.15
N VAL A 57 -9.12 -0.21 12.41
CA VAL A 57 -7.71 -0.60 12.23
C VAL A 57 -7.16 -1.36 13.45
N LEU A 58 -7.70 -1.12 14.65
CA LEU A 58 -7.26 -1.77 15.88
C LEU A 58 -8.29 -2.80 16.37
N LEU A 59 -7.82 -4.02 16.63
CA LEU A 59 -8.53 -4.91 17.54
C LEU A 59 -8.29 -4.43 18.97
N LYS A 60 -9.38 -4.31 19.74
CA LYS A 60 -9.35 -3.97 21.17
C LYS A 60 -9.91 -5.14 21.96
N SER A 61 -9.28 -5.44 23.09
CA SER A 61 -9.79 -6.44 24.05
C SER A 61 -10.84 -5.84 24.99
N ASP A 62 -10.78 -4.52 25.20
CA ASP A 62 -11.71 -3.77 26.04
C ASP A 62 -12.42 -2.74 25.16
N ASP A 63 -13.74 -2.83 25.12
CA ASP A 63 -14.56 -1.93 24.31
C ASP A 63 -14.52 -0.47 24.79
N GLN A 64 -14.20 -0.23 26.06
CA GLN A 64 -14.13 1.11 26.65
C GLN A 64 -12.77 1.79 26.46
N ALA A 65 -11.74 1.05 26.04
CA ALA A 65 -10.41 1.61 25.85
C ALA A 65 -10.30 2.41 24.54
N GLY A 66 -10.02 3.71 24.65
CA GLY A 66 -9.87 4.64 23.53
C GLY A 66 -8.51 4.57 22.83
N TYR A 67 -8.08 3.38 22.39
CA TYR A 67 -6.82 3.22 21.66
C TYR A 67 -6.86 3.95 20.32
N LYS A 68 -5.73 4.57 19.93
CA LYS A 68 -5.59 5.35 18.70
C LYS A 68 -4.29 5.01 17.97
N VAL A 69 -4.32 5.06 16.64
CA VAL A 69 -3.13 4.97 15.80
C VAL A 69 -2.74 6.36 15.33
N LYS A 70 -1.50 6.76 15.63
CA LYS A 70 -0.93 8.00 15.11
C LYS A 70 0.18 7.66 14.12
N LEU A 71 0.08 8.20 12.91
CA LEU A 71 1.17 8.14 11.94
C LEU A 71 2.21 9.20 12.32
N THR A 72 3.40 8.76 12.73
CA THR A 72 4.52 9.65 13.08
C THR A 72 5.29 10.05 11.82
N GLN A 73 5.57 9.08 10.95
CA GLN A 73 6.22 9.28 9.66
C GLN A 73 5.62 8.36 8.59
N ALA A 74 5.59 8.85 7.34
CA ALA A 74 5.22 8.06 6.18
C ALA A 74 6.13 8.39 5.00
N SER A 75 6.81 7.37 4.47
CA SER A 75 7.73 7.48 3.33
C SER A 75 7.31 6.52 2.23
N LEU A 76 7.37 6.96 0.96
CA LEU A 76 7.12 6.12 -0.20
C LEU A 76 8.44 5.87 -0.94
N TYR A 77 8.84 4.60 -1.02
CA TYR A 77 10.01 4.19 -1.79
C TYR A 77 9.59 3.78 -3.19
N VAL A 78 10.10 4.47 -4.20
CA VAL A 78 9.80 4.21 -5.61
C VAL A 78 11.04 3.65 -6.31
N ARG A 79 10.89 2.50 -6.96
CA ARG A 79 11.97 1.90 -7.75
C ARG A 79 12.11 2.64 -9.09
N ARG A 80 13.31 3.15 -9.36
CA ARG A 80 13.67 3.80 -10.63
C ARG A 80 14.81 3.05 -11.30
N CYS A 81 14.75 2.89 -12.62
CA CYS A 81 15.80 2.27 -13.42
C CYS A 81 16.51 3.34 -14.27
N LYS A 82 17.85 3.27 -14.35
CA LYS A 82 18.64 4.09 -15.29
C LYS A 82 18.84 3.28 -16.57
N ILE A 83 18.25 3.76 -17.66
CA ILE A 83 18.34 3.11 -18.98
C ILE A 83 19.35 3.84 -19.88
N ASN A 84 19.89 3.12 -20.87
CA ASN A 84 20.79 3.68 -21.86
C ASN A 84 20.08 4.84 -22.62
N PRO A 85 20.73 6.01 -22.80
CA PRO A 85 20.15 7.14 -23.52
C PRO A 85 19.60 6.81 -24.91
N ALA A 86 20.22 5.88 -25.65
CA ALA A 86 19.73 5.46 -26.96
C ALA A 86 18.32 4.83 -26.87
N ILE A 87 18.01 4.10 -25.79
CA ILE A 87 16.70 3.50 -25.55
C ILE A 87 15.68 4.57 -25.16
N VAL A 88 16.08 5.60 -24.42
CA VAL A 88 15.22 6.76 -24.08
C VAL A 88 14.75 7.45 -25.37
N LEU A 89 15.69 7.76 -26.28
CA LEU A 89 15.38 8.38 -27.58
C LEU A 89 14.48 7.49 -28.44
N ALA A 90 14.72 6.18 -28.45
CA ALA A 90 13.88 5.23 -29.17
C ALA A 90 12.44 5.19 -28.61
N HIS A 91 12.29 5.23 -27.28
CA HIS A 91 10.98 5.34 -26.64
C HIS A 91 10.27 6.65 -26.99
N GLU A 92 10.97 7.79 -26.94
CA GLU A 92 10.41 9.09 -27.32
C GLU A 92 9.89 9.10 -28.76
N LYS A 93 10.67 8.55 -29.72
CA LYS A 93 10.24 8.41 -31.11
C LYS A 93 9.05 7.47 -31.27
N ALA A 94 9.04 6.34 -30.56
CA ALA A 94 7.90 5.42 -30.58
C ALA A 94 6.62 6.05 -29.99
N LEU A 95 6.76 6.93 -29.00
CA LEU A 95 5.65 7.64 -28.38
C LEU A 95 5.04 8.73 -29.28
N GLN A 96 5.76 9.20 -30.30
CA GLN A 96 5.20 10.11 -31.31
C GLN A 96 4.19 9.41 -32.23
N SER A 97 4.34 8.09 -32.45
CA SER A 97 3.47 7.31 -33.34
C SER A 97 2.48 6.41 -32.61
N GLY A 98 2.70 6.11 -31.33
CA GLY A 98 1.83 5.22 -30.57
C GLY A 98 1.86 5.46 -29.06
N THR A 99 0.87 4.93 -28.35
CA THR A 99 0.75 5.07 -26.89
C THR A 99 1.43 3.92 -26.15
N ALA A 100 2.04 4.18 -24.98
CA ALA A 100 2.48 3.13 -24.07
C ALA A 100 1.30 2.37 -23.47
N LYS A 101 1.26 1.05 -23.64
CA LYS A 101 0.21 0.17 -23.10
C LYS A 101 0.72 -0.63 -21.90
N TYR A 102 0.00 -0.52 -20.79
CA TYR A 102 0.27 -1.24 -19.55
C TYR A 102 -0.82 -2.29 -19.30
N PRO A 103 -0.47 -3.57 -19.16
CA PRO A 103 -1.44 -4.59 -18.74
C PRO A 103 -1.98 -4.24 -17.35
N LEU A 104 -3.30 -4.18 -17.22
CA LEU A 104 -3.97 -3.92 -15.96
C LEU A 104 -4.93 -5.05 -15.65
N LYS A 105 -4.64 -5.82 -14.59
CA LYS A 105 -5.57 -6.81 -14.05
C LYS A 105 -6.30 -6.17 -12.88
N ARG A 106 -7.58 -5.85 -13.06
CA ARG A 106 -8.40 -5.23 -12.02
C ARG A 106 -8.93 -6.27 -11.06
N VAL A 107 -8.82 -6.00 -9.76
CA VAL A 107 -9.46 -6.81 -8.71
C VAL A 107 -10.52 -5.95 -8.05
N GLU A 108 -11.78 -6.31 -8.25
CA GLU A 108 -12.92 -5.58 -7.69
C GLU A 108 -13.50 -6.33 -6.49
N VAL A 109 -13.59 -5.65 -5.35
CA VAL A 109 -14.28 -6.16 -4.17
C VAL A 109 -15.76 -5.88 -4.32
N LYS A 110 -16.58 -6.93 -4.41
CA LYS A 110 -18.04 -6.83 -4.37
C LYS A 110 -18.51 -7.09 -2.94
N ALA A 111 -19.09 -6.08 -2.30
CA ALA A 111 -19.72 -6.23 -1.00
C ALA A 111 -21.15 -6.74 -1.20
N PHE A 112 -21.47 -7.88 -0.60
CA PHE A 112 -22.85 -8.34 -0.49
C PHE A 112 -23.34 -7.97 0.92
N SER A 113 -24.41 -7.19 1.02
CA SER A 113 -25.15 -7.07 2.28
C SER A 113 -26.09 -8.27 2.36
N VAL A 114 -26.03 -8.95 3.50
CA VAL A 114 -27.03 -9.96 3.90
C VAL A 114 -28.06 -9.27 4.76
#